data_AF-A0A177C282-F1
#
_entry.id   AF-A0A177C282-F1
#
_cell.length_a   1.000
_cell.length_b   1.000
_cell.length_c   1.000
_cell.angle_alpha   90.00
_cell.angle_beta   90.00
_cell.angle_gamma   90.00
#
_symmetry.space_group_name_H-M   'P 1'
#
loop_
_entity.id
_entity.type
_entity.pdbx_description
1 polymer ?
#
loop_
_entity_poly.entity_id
_entity_poly.type
_entity_poly.pdbx_seq_one_letter_code
_entity_poly.pdbx_strand_id
1 'polypeptide(L)'
;MSLRGQPPSIVDFYNPYINAKDAHGRTREQILKWNNDKLERSHDYIQILFPLPEGSMFSYTAPIIDKKTVEEFRTNGHLQTTLGQAFDRMMRFYGFEVVSALDSADSAKQAEECAAAEEKGKGKAAEGEEHDEGRNGSAGTTASLDVDPSVPSAHDTKLPEKSVASSGVHHLRVIRGVNFEERSKNWCVQMDHNHLRISRILRSLRVLGLQRQCEAFFEALTNVYNDPKTTIGKSSMMFWRRAVCEPLHIAPDGTECKWLKALAL
;
A
#
# COMPACT_ATOMS: atom_id res chain seq x y z
N MET A 1 11.86 23.27 29.64
CA MET A 1 10.67 23.30 30.51
C MET A 1 9.57 22.50 29.83
N SER A 2 9.32 21.27 30.30
CA SER A 2 8.25 20.43 29.76
C SER A 2 6.92 20.87 30.36
N LEU A 3 6.03 21.43 29.54
CA LEU A 3 4.66 21.73 29.96
C LEU A 3 3.95 20.39 30.24
N ARG A 4 3.74 20.05 31.52
CA ARG A 4 2.97 18.88 31.92
C ARG A 4 1.50 19.11 31.54
N GLY A 5 0.93 18.19 30.78
CA GLY A 5 -0.53 18.08 30.59
C GLY A 5 -1.03 18.16 29.15
N GLN A 6 -0.19 18.45 28.16
CA GLN A 6 -0.58 18.30 26.75
C GLN A 6 -0.21 16.88 26.27
N PRO A 7 -1.11 16.15 25.60
CA PRO A 7 -0.73 14.91 24.93
C PRO A 7 0.42 15.22 23.95
N PRO A 8 1.45 14.37 23.87
CA PRO A 8 2.59 14.62 23.01
C PRO A 8 2.13 14.80 21.57
N SER A 9 2.78 15.73 20.87
CA SER A 9 2.40 16.03 19.49
C SER A 9 2.68 14.82 18.60
N ILE A 10 1.93 14.70 17.50
CA ILE A 10 2.19 13.66 16.50
C ILE A 10 3.61 13.79 15.92
N VAL A 11 4.16 15.01 15.86
CA VAL A 11 5.55 15.26 15.47
C VAL A 11 6.51 14.58 16.45
N ASP A 12 6.29 14.71 17.76
CA ASP A 12 7.12 14.06 18.78
C ASP A 12 7.00 12.53 18.76
N PHE A 13 5.81 12.00 18.44
CA PHE A 13 5.60 10.56 18.23
C PHE A 13 6.39 10.03 17.03
N TYR A 14 6.54 10.83 15.98
CA TYR A 14 7.32 10.49 14.78
C TYR A 14 8.80 10.79 14.88
N ASN A 15 9.20 11.72 15.75
CA ASN A 15 10.58 12.08 15.95
C ASN A 15 11.37 10.90 16.54
N PRO A 16 12.41 10.38 15.87
CA PRO A 16 13.16 9.22 16.34
C PRO A 16 13.96 9.49 17.64
N TYR A 17 14.30 10.75 17.93
CA TYR A 17 15.06 11.12 19.12
C TYR A 17 14.18 11.32 20.36
N ILE A 18 12.91 11.68 20.15
CA ILE A 18 11.94 11.87 21.24
C ILE A 18 11.17 10.58 21.49
N ASN A 19 10.72 9.92 20.42
CA ASN A 19 9.97 8.66 20.45
C ASN A 19 8.80 8.70 21.45
N ALA A 20 8.00 9.77 21.39
CA ALA A 20 6.92 9.98 22.33
C ALA A 20 5.86 8.86 22.25
N LYS A 21 5.12 8.69 23.33
CA LYS A 21 4.03 7.72 23.42
C LYS A 21 2.73 8.32 22.90
N ASP A 22 1.86 7.50 22.32
CA ASP A 22 0.49 7.91 22.02
C ASP A 22 -0.39 8.01 23.28
N ALA A 23 -1.67 8.36 23.10
CA ALA A 23 -2.65 8.45 24.19
C ALA A 23 -2.86 7.12 24.95
N HIS A 24 -2.46 5.98 24.38
CA HIS A 24 -2.52 4.65 24.99
C HIS A 24 -1.18 4.23 25.62
N GLY A 25 -0.20 5.14 25.70
CA GLY A 25 1.10 4.87 26.29
C GLY A 25 2.04 4.04 25.41
N ARG A 26 1.73 3.89 24.12
CA ARG A 26 2.49 3.09 23.15
C ARG A 26 3.45 3.97 22.36
N THR A 27 4.67 3.49 22.17
CA THR A 27 5.60 4.10 21.22
C THR A 27 5.36 3.53 19.81
N ARG A 28 5.79 4.29 18.79
CA ARG A 28 5.80 3.82 17.41
C ARG A 28 6.53 2.48 17.26
N GLU A 29 7.72 2.36 17.83
CA GLU A 29 8.53 1.15 17.73
C GLU A 29 7.82 -0.09 18.30
N GLN A 30 7.11 0.08 19.42
CA GLN A 30 6.32 -1.01 19.99
C GLN A 30 5.21 -1.45 19.04
N ILE A 31 4.50 -0.51 18.42
CA ILE A 31 3.43 -0.82 17.46
C ILE A 31 4.01 -1.54 16.22
N LEU A 32 5.10 -1.03 15.65
CA LEU A 32 5.71 -1.62 14.45
C LEU A 32 6.26 -3.04 14.68
N LYS A 33 6.62 -3.38 15.92
CA LYS A 33 7.05 -4.72 16.33
C LYS A 33 5.91 -5.71 16.60
N TRP A 34 4.65 -5.28 16.58
CA TRP A 34 3.53 -6.20 16.76
C TRP A 34 3.48 -7.24 15.65
N ASN A 35 3.03 -8.45 15.98
CA ASN A 35 2.72 -9.47 14.98
C ASN A 35 1.41 -9.12 14.24
N ASN A 36 1.17 -9.81 13.12
CA ASN A 36 0.01 -9.54 12.27
C ASN A 36 -1.31 -9.80 13.00
N ASP A 37 -1.40 -10.84 13.83
CA ASP A 37 -2.61 -11.12 14.60
C ASP A 37 -3.00 -9.98 15.54
N LYS A 38 -2.00 -9.35 16.18
CA LYS A 38 -2.24 -8.20 17.05
C LYS A 38 -2.64 -6.96 16.26
N LEU A 39 -2.03 -6.72 15.10
CA LEU A 39 -2.46 -5.64 14.20
C LEU A 39 -3.87 -5.87 13.65
N GLU A 40 -4.27 -7.12 13.42
CA GLU A 40 -5.61 -7.37 12.93
C GLU A 40 -6.66 -7.07 14.00
N ARG A 41 -6.42 -7.55 15.23
CA ARG A 41 -7.33 -7.37 16.38
C ARG A 41 -7.34 -5.96 16.98
N SER A 42 -6.31 -5.15 16.76
CA SER A 42 -6.25 -3.76 17.23
C SER A 42 -6.61 -2.82 16.07
N HIS A 43 -7.55 -1.91 16.28
CA HIS A 43 -8.02 -1.03 15.20
C HIS A 43 -7.57 0.42 15.35
N ASP A 44 -7.05 0.81 16.52
CA ASP A 44 -6.75 2.19 16.88
C ASP A 44 -5.32 2.63 16.48
N TYR A 45 -4.39 1.70 16.33
CA TYR A 45 -3.01 2.01 15.94
C TYR A 45 -2.92 2.66 14.56
N ILE A 46 -3.81 2.30 13.62
CA ILE A 46 -3.74 2.81 12.25
C ILE A 46 -3.94 4.32 12.21
N GLN A 47 -4.68 4.86 13.18
CA GLN A 47 -4.99 6.28 13.21
C GLN A 47 -3.81 7.13 13.65
N ILE A 48 -2.95 6.60 14.53
CA ILE A 48 -1.71 7.25 14.94
C ILE A 48 -0.58 7.02 13.92
N LEU A 49 -0.53 5.85 13.26
CA LEU A 49 0.46 5.57 12.20
C LEU A 49 0.15 6.27 10.88
N PHE A 50 -1.10 6.63 10.61
CA PHE A 50 -1.46 7.32 9.36
C PHE A 50 -2.45 8.43 9.70
N PRO A 51 -1.97 9.52 10.34
CA PRO A 51 -2.85 10.57 10.83
C PRO A 51 -3.41 11.39 9.65
N LEU A 52 -4.60 11.97 9.84
CA LEU A 52 -5.37 12.66 8.79
C LEU A 52 -5.90 14.02 9.28
N PRO A 53 -6.03 15.01 8.38
CA PRO A 53 -6.54 16.35 8.72
C PRO A 53 -8.06 16.38 8.90
N GLU A 54 -8.80 15.47 8.28
CA GLU A 54 -10.25 15.28 8.47
C GLU A 54 -10.62 14.56 9.79
N GLY A 55 -9.63 14.10 10.56
CA GLY A 55 -9.85 13.36 11.81
C GLY A 55 -10.41 11.95 11.60
N SER A 56 -11.10 11.42 12.61
CA SER A 56 -11.81 10.14 12.49
C SER A 56 -13.15 10.24 13.20
N MET A 57 -14.22 9.76 12.54
CA MET A 57 -15.54 9.61 13.19
C MET A 57 -15.55 8.51 14.26
N PHE A 58 -14.57 7.60 14.27
CA PHE A 58 -14.58 6.40 15.10
C PHE A 58 -13.63 6.48 16.31
N SER A 59 -12.77 7.49 16.40
CA SER A 59 -11.86 7.65 17.53
C SER A 59 -11.53 9.11 17.78
N TYR A 60 -11.90 9.57 18.97
CA TYR A 60 -11.65 10.93 19.45
C TYR A 60 -10.22 11.13 19.99
N THR A 61 -9.42 10.07 20.12
CA THR A 61 -8.04 10.13 20.65
C THR A 61 -6.99 10.21 19.56
N ALA A 62 -7.37 10.01 18.29
CA ALA A 62 -6.48 10.14 17.15
C ALA A 62 -6.14 11.62 16.92
N PRO A 63 -4.86 11.99 16.74
CA PRO A 63 -4.49 13.37 16.48
C PRO A 63 -5.00 13.79 15.11
N ILE A 64 -5.76 14.88 15.09
CA ILE A 64 -6.09 15.62 13.88
C ILE A 64 -4.85 16.46 13.54
N ILE A 65 -4.31 16.30 12.34
CA ILE A 65 -3.14 17.07 11.91
C ILE A 65 -3.56 18.42 11.36
N ASP A 66 -2.80 19.44 11.69
CA ASP A 66 -3.00 20.81 11.23
C ASP A 66 -1.97 21.20 10.17
N LYS A 67 -2.05 22.46 9.71
CA LYS A 67 -1.14 23.01 8.69
C LYS A 67 0.31 22.91 9.12
N LYS A 68 0.63 23.29 10.36
CA LYS A 68 1.98 23.26 10.90
C LYS A 68 2.55 21.85 10.90
N THR A 69 1.74 20.87 11.31
CA THR A 69 2.14 19.46 11.31
C THR A 69 2.43 18.97 9.89
N VAL A 70 1.56 19.28 8.93
CA VAL A 70 1.78 18.88 7.52
C VAL A 70 3.05 19.51 6.96
N GLU A 71 3.27 20.79 7.19
CA GLU A 71 4.49 21.49 6.75
C GLU A 71 5.76 20.87 7.34
N GLU A 72 5.75 20.53 8.64
CA GLU A 72 6.86 19.85 9.31
C GLU A 72 7.14 18.48 8.68
N PHE A 73 6.12 17.62 8.49
CA PHE A 73 6.31 16.32 7.83
C PHE A 73 6.85 16.46 6.41
N ARG A 74 6.38 17.45 5.65
CA ARG A 74 6.81 17.65 4.26
C ARG A 74 8.23 18.19 4.13
N THR A 75 8.75 18.84 5.16
CA THR A 75 10.09 19.46 5.17
C THR A 75 11.13 18.67 5.99
N ASN A 76 10.70 17.72 6.82
CA ASN A 76 11.56 16.96 7.71
C ASN A 76 11.76 15.51 7.23
N GLY A 77 12.94 15.22 6.66
CA GLY A 77 13.28 13.90 6.12
C GLY A 77 13.27 12.77 7.17
N HIS A 78 13.49 13.07 8.45
CA HIS A 78 13.38 12.05 9.51
C HIS A 78 11.94 11.62 9.74
N LEU A 79 10.98 12.55 9.75
CA LEU A 79 9.56 12.21 9.90
C LEU A 79 9.05 11.42 8.70
N GLN A 80 9.49 11.79 7.48
CA GLN A 80 9.15 11.04 6.26
C GLN A 80 9.74 9.63 6.28
N THR A 81 10.99 9.48 6.70
CA THR A 81 11.63 8.17 6.87
C THR A 81 10.83 7.31 7.85
N THR A 82 10.45 7.89 8.98
CA THR A 82 9.63 7.20 9.99
C THR A 82 8.25 6.79 9.44
N LEU A 83 7.58 7.65 8.67
CA LEU A 83 6.31 7.30 8.01
C LEU A 83 6.50 6.21 6.96
N GLY A 84 7.63 6.22 6.25
CA GLY A 84 8.05 5.13 5.37
C GLY A 84 8.16 3.79 6.10
N GLN A 85 8.77 3.76 7.29
CA GLN A 85 8.84 2.53 8.10
C GLN A 85 7.46 2.00 8.51
N ALA A 86 6.51 2.89 8.83
CA ALA A 86 5.13 2.51 9.09
C ALA A 86 4.46 1.94 7.84
N PHE A 87 4.70 2.55 6.68
CA PHE A 87 4.23 2.06 5.39
C PHE A 87 4.79 0.66 5.07
N ASP A 88 6.10 0.45 5.17
CA ASP A 88 6.75 -0.84 4.92
C ASP A 88 6.21 -1.94 5.84
N ARG A 89 5.90 -1.58 7.10
CA ARG A 89 5.26 -2.51 8.04
C ARG A 89 3.87 -2.91 7.58
N MET A 90 3.08 -1.98 7.02
CA MET A 90 1.76 -2.27 6.48
C MET A 90 1.82 -3.04 5.16
N MET A 91 2.83 -2.80 4.30
CA MET A 91 3.03 -3.60 3.09
C MET A 91 3.21 -5.07 3.45
N ARG A 92 4.11 -5.37 4.39
CA ARG A 92 4.31 -6.75 4.90
C ARG A 92 3.06 -7.33 5.56
N PHE A 93 2.26 -6.50 6.23
CA PHE A 93 0.98 -6.94 6.81
C PHE A 93 0.00 -7.41 5.73
N TYR A 94 -0.10 -6.66 4.63
CA TYR A 94 -0.98 -6.98 3.49
C TYR A 94 -0.41 -8.02 2.52
N GLY A 95 0.82 -8.49 2.75
CA GLY A 95 1.49 -9.48 1.90
C GLY A 95 2.26 -8.87 0.72
N PHE A 96 2.48 -7.56 0.72
CA PHE A 96 3.31 -6.88 -0.26
C PHE A 96 4.75 -6.71 0.20
N GLU A 97 5.62 -6.45 -0.77
CA GLU A 97 7.02 -6.06 -0.60
C GLU A 97 7.27 -4.73 -1.32
N VAL A 98 8.05 -3.86 -0.69
CA VAL A 98 8.49 -2.59 -1.29
C VAL A 98 9.87 -2.83 -1.88
N VAL A 99 10.03 -2.53 -3.16
CA VAL A 99 11.29 -2.70 -3.88
C VAL A 99 11.74 -1.35 -4.39
N SER A 100 12.95 -0.96 -4.04
CA SER A 100 13.63 0.16 -4.68
C SER A 100 14.50 -0.33 -5.83
N ALA A 101 14.79 0.55 -6.79
CA ALA A 101 15.68 0.22 -7.91
C ALA A 101 17.13 -0.09 -7.47
N LEU A 102 17.51 0.16 -6.22
CA LEU A 102 18.81 -0.24 -5.67
C LEU A 102 18.79 -1.71 -5.20
N ASP A 103 17.68 -2.17 -4.61
CA ASP A 103 17.53 -3.55 -4.11
C ASP A 103 17.52 -4.59 -5.24
N SER A 104 17.06 -4.19 -6.42
CA SER A 104 17.04 -5.03 -7.62
C SER A 104 18.45 -5.32 -8.17
N ALA A 105 19.40 -4.40 -7.98
CA ALA A 105 20.78 -4.57 -8.45
C ALA A 105 21.59 -5.50 -7.55
N ASP A 106 21.37 -5.46 -6.23
CA ASP A 106 22.01 -6.37 -5.27
C ASP A 106 21.40 -7.78 -5.33
N SER A 107 20.08 -7.89 -5.50
CA SER A 107 19.41 -9.19 -5.67
C SER A 107 19.79 -9.87 -7.00
N ALA A 108 19.94 -9.10 -8.08
CA ALA A 108 20.40 -9.61 -9.38
C ALA A 108 21.85 -10.12 -9.29
N LYS A 109 22.74 -9.39 -8.61
CA LYS A 109 24.13 -9.83 -8.38
C LYS A 109 24.21 -11.12 -7.56
N GLN A 110 23.40 -11.25 -6.50
CA GLN A 110 23.36 -12.46 -5.69
C GLN A 110 22.74 -13.66 -6.41
N ALA A 111 21.73 -13.45 -7.26
CA ALA A 111 21.16 -14.51 -8.08
C ALA A 111 22.15 -15.02 -9.14
N GLU A 112 22.95 -14.13 -9.72
CA GLU A 112 24.00 -14.48 -10.70
C GLU A 112 25.15 -15.26 -10.06
N GLU A 113 25.54 -14.91 -8.82
CA GLU A 113 26.55 -15.64 -8.02
C GLU A 113 26.06 -17.03 -7.58
N CYS A 114 24.79 -17.17 -7.19
CA CYS A 114 24.18 -18.46 -6.87
C CYS A 114 24.05 -19.37 -8.11
N ALA A 115 23.67 -18.81 -9.26
CA ALA A 115 23.59 -19.56 -10.52
C ALA A 115 24.98 -20.01 -11.01
N ALA A 116 26.01 -19.17 -10.86
CA ALA A 116 27.39 -19.52 -11.18
C ALA A 116 27.98 -20.58 -10.24
N ALA A 117 27.49 -20.68 -9.00
CA ALA A 117 27.86 -21.74 -8.05
C ALA A 117 27.21 -23.09 -8.40
N GLU A 118 26.01 -23.09 -8.99
CA GLU A 118 25.32 -24.32 -9.44
C GLU A 118 25.94 -24.92 -10.72
N GLU A 119 26.50 -24.10 -11.61
CA GLU A 119 27.10 -24.58 -12.87
C GLU A 119 28.43 -25.34 -12.65
N LYS A 120 29.11 -25.13 -11.52
CA LYS A 120 30.32 -25.90 -11.14
C LYS A 120 30.03 -27.24 -10.48
N GLY A 121 28.77 -27.59 -10.23
CA GLY A 121 28.36 -28.80 -9.50
C GLY A 121 27.81 -29.96 -10.34
N LYS A 122 27.49 -29.76 -11.62
CA LYS A 122 26.86 -30.80 -12.46
C LYS A 122 27.85 -31.50 -13.38
N GLY A 123 28.68 -32.35 -12.78
CA GLY A 123 29.34 -33.46 -13.45
C GLY A 123 28.72 -34.78 -13.01
N LYS A 124 28.13 -35.51 -13.97
CA LYS A 124 27.83 -36.96 -13.98
C LYS A 124 26.56 -37.47 -13.27
N ALA A 125 25.53 -37.77 -14.07
CA ALA A 125 25.03 -39.15 -14.30
C ALA A 125 23.81 -39.12 -15.27
N ALA A 126 23.81 -40.04 -16.22
CA ALA A 126 22.78 -40.30 -17.22
C ALA A 126 22.28 -41.76 -17.06
N GLU A 127 21.24 -42.10 -17.85
CA GLU A 127 20.54 -43.40 -18.01
C GLU A 127 19.41 -43.62 -16.99
N GLY A 128 18.19 -44.08 -17.31
CA GLY A 128 17.37 -44.52 -18.46
C GLY A 128 15.96 -44.78 -17.84
N GLU A 129 14.79 -44.82 -18.48
CA GLU A 129 14.30 -45.60 -19.63
C GLU A 129 12.87 -45.11 -19.99
N GLU A 130 12.43 -45.44 -21.21
CA GLU A 130 11.14 -45.16 -21.85
C GLU A 130 10.07 -46.23 -21.57
N HIS A 131 8.78 -45.85 -21.68
CA HIS A 131 7.63 -46.61 -22.26
C HIS A 131 6.37 -45.74 -22.02
N ASP A 132 5.63 -45.21 -23.00
CA ASP A 132 4.87 -45.70 -24.17
C ASP A 132 3.34 -45.83 -23.94
N GLU A 133 2.64 -45.33 -24.97
CA GLU A 133 1.25 -45.07 -25.34
C GLU A 133 0.00 -45.59 -24.60
N GLY A 134 -1.07 -44.77 -24.72
CA GLY A 134 -2.47 -45.18 -24.55
C GLY A 134 -3.50 -44.09 -24.87
N ARG A 135 -4.17 -44.22 -26.02
CA ARG A 135 -5.07 -43.26 -26.71
C ARG A 135 -6.57 -43.59 -26.57
N ASN A 136 -7.43 -42.56 -26.62
CA ASN A 136 -8.85 -42.44 -27.07
C ASN A 136 -9.69 -41.63 -26.06
N GLY A 137 -10.66 -40.77 -26.39
CA GLY A 137 -11.38 -40.45 -27.64
C GLY A 137 -12.86 -40.14 -27.30
N SER A 138 -13.51 -39.26 -28.09
CA SER A 138 -14.97 -38.91 -28.11
C SER A 138 -15.39 -37.73 -27.20
N ALA A 139 -15.89 -36.56 -27.64
CA ALA A 139 -16.87 -36.09 -28.65
C ALA A 139 -18.28 -35.78 -28.07
N GLY A 140 -18.81 -34.59 -28.41
CA GLY A 140 -20.17 -34.09 -28.14
C GLY A 140 -20.15 -32.57 -27.84
N THR A 141 -20.29 -31.64 -28.79
CA THR A 141 -21.47 -31.21 -29.60
C THR A 141 -22.36 -30.15 -28.89
N THR A 142 -22.30 -28.93 -29.46
CA THR A 142 -23.31 -27.83 -29.59
C THR A 142 -23.96 -27.16 -28.37
N ALA A 143 -23.85 -25.83 -28.25
CA ALA A 143 -24.88 -24.88 -28.73
C ALA A 143 -24.45 -23.41 -28.49
N SER A 144 -24.69 -22.58 -29.52
CA SER A 144 -24.56 -21.11 -29.55
C SER A 144 -25.85 -20.41 -29.05
N LEU A 145 -25.83 -19.06 -29.11
CA LEU A 145 -26.93 -18.07 -29.03
C LEU A 145 -27.04 -17.40 -27.64
N ASP A 146 -27.07 -16.07 -27.44
CA ASP A 146 -27.14 -14.90 -28.33
C ASP A 146 -26.58 -13.65 -27.63
N VAL A 147 -26.15 -12.69 -28.46
CA VAL A 147 -25.74 -11.32 -28.15
C VAL A 147 -26.91 -10.40 -28.47
N ASP A 148 -27.26 -9.44 -27.60
CA ASP A 148 -27.74 -8.12 -28.04
C ASP A 148 -27.55 -7.05 -26.93
N PRO A 149 -27.24 -5.78 -27.27
CA PRO A 149 -26.62 -4.81 -26.40
C PRO A 149 -27.64 -3.81 -25.85
N SER A 150 -27.30 -3.15 -24.74
CA SER A 150 -27.80 -1.80 -24.45
C SER A 150 -26.91 -1.13 -23.41
N VAL A 151 -26.00 -0.32 -23.93
CA VAL A 151 -25.19 0.68 -23.24
C VAL A 151 -25.96 2.00 -23.26
N PRO A 152 -25.84 2.84 -22.21
CA PRO A 152 -25.41 4.21 -22.48
C PRO A 152 -24.12 4.54 -21.73
N SER A 153 -23.15 4.96 -22.54
CA SER A 153 -21.88 5.56 -22.17
C SER A 153 -22.11 7.02 -21.85
N ALA A 154 -21.45 7.53 -20.80
CA ALA A 154 -20.58 8.70 -20.85
C ALA A 154 -20.28 9.17 -19.43
N HIS A 155 -19.01 9.10 -19.05
CA HIS A 155 -18.23 10.29 -18.68
C HIS A 155 -16.77 9.85 -18.50
N ASP A 156 -16.07 9.85 -19.62
CA ASP A 156 -14.62 9.86 -19.69
C ASP A 156 -14.07 11.07 -18.95
N THR A 157 -13.44 10.85 -17.80
CA THR A 157 -12.45 11.78 -17.28
C THR A 157 -11.09 11.12 -17.43
N LYS A 158 -10.46 11.44 -18.56
CA LYS A 158 -9.09 11.09 -18.94
C LYS A 158 -8.14 11.44 -17.78
N LEU A 159 -7.37 10.46 -17.29
CA LEU A 159 -6.21 10.74 -16.43
C LEU A 159 -5.27 11.69 -17.17
N PRO A 160 -4.70 12.71 -16.53
CA PRO A 160 -3.81 13.64 -17.20
C PRO A 160 -2.51 12.93 -17.59
N GLU A 161 -2.34 12.72 -18.90
CA GLU A 161 -1.04 12.44 -19.51
C GLU A 161 -0.15 13.68 -19.36
N LYS A 162 0.66 13.73 -18.30
CA LYS A 162 1.86 14.55 -18.31
C LYS A 162 3.06 13.66 -18.58
N SER A 163 3.46 13.67 -19.84
CA SER A 163 4.81 13.42 -20.30
C SER A 163 5.80 14.17 -19.41
N VAL A 164 6.64 13.44 -18.68
CA VAL A 164 7.91 13.96 -18.17
C VAL A 164 8.99 13.00 -18.64
N ALA A 165 9.87 13.53 -19.48
CA ALA A 165 11.03 12.87 -19.99
C ALA A 165 11.92 12.33 -18.85
N SER A 166 12.46 11.14 -19.11
CA SER A 166 13.43 10.38 -18.33
C SER A 166 14.54 11.24 -17.73
N SER A 167 14.54 11.35 -16.40
CA SER A 167 15.71 11.68 -15.57
C SER A 167 15.85 10.62 -14.49
N GLY A 168 16.36 9.43 -14.82
CA GLY A 168 16.98 8.47 -13.88
C GLY A 168 16.34 8.29 -12.48
N VAL A 169 15.01 8.35 -12.36
CA VAL A 169 14.35 8.27 -11.06
C VAL A 169 14.26 6.81 -10.67
N HIS A 170 14.98 6.41 -9.63
CA HIS A 170 14.78 5.12 -8.97
C HIS A 170 13.28 4.94 -8.66
N HIS A 171 12.61 4.08 -9.42
CA HIS A 171 11.17 3.88 -9.30
C HIS A 171 10.92 2.95 -8.11
N LEU A 172 10.30 3.49 -7.05
CA LEU A 172 9.81 2.68 -5.94
C LEU A 172 8.62 1.86 -6.45
N ARG A 173 8.63 0.55 -6.22
CA ARG A 173 7.53 -0.35 -6.57
C ARG A 173 7.01 -1.08 -5.36
N VAL A 174 5.72 -1.41 -5.39
CA VAL A 174 5.10 -2.33 -4.45
C VAL A 174 4.68 -3.57 -5.23
N ILE A 175 5.21 -4.72 -4.86
CA ILE A 175 4.94 -6.00 -5.52
C ILE A 175 4.34 -7.00 -4.54
N ARG A 176 3.67 -8.05 -5.05
CA ARG A 176 3.22 -9.16 -4.22
C ARG A 176 4.45 -9.86 -3.63
N GLY A 177 4.51 -9.96 -2.30
CA GLY A 177 5.58 -10.67 -1.62
C GLY A 177 5.33 -12.18 -1.58
N VAL A 178 6.31 -12.92 -1.05
CA VAL A 178 6.24 -14.39 -0.98
C VAL A 178 5.04 -14.93 -0.20
N ASN A 179 4.55 -14.16 0.78
CA ASN A 179 3.40 -14.54 1.61
C ASN A 179 2.08 -13.89 1.15
N PHE A 180 2.02 -13.34 -0.07
CA PHE A 180 0.83 -12.60 -0.54
C PHE A 180 -0.44 -13.43 -0.51
N GLU A 181 -0.39 -14.70 -0.91
CA GLU A 181 -1.57 -15.56 -0.94
C GLU A 181 -2.16 -15.82 0.45
N GLU A 182 -1.31 -15.98 1.48
CA GLU A 182 -1.77 -16.12 2.86
C GLU A 182 -2.32 -14.80 3.39
N ARG A 183 -1.57 -13.72 3.22
CA ARG A 183 -1.83 -12.41 3.83
C ARG A 183 -2.93 -11.62 3.14
N SER A 184 -3.27 -11.94 1.90
CA SER A 184 -4.34 -11.27 1.18
C SER A 184 -5.74 -11.76 1.55
N LYS A 185 -5.85 -12.94 2.19
CA LYS A 185 -7.14 -13.56 2.56
C LYS A 185 -8.03 -12.68 3.43
N ASN A 186 -7.44 -11.84 4.27
CA ASN A 186 -8.18 -10.98 5.20
C ASN A 186 -8.45 -9.56 4.66
N TRP A 187 -8.17 -9.28 3.38
CA TRP A 187 -8.52 -7.99 2.77
C TRP A 187 -8.87 -8.04 1.28
N CYS A 188 -8.54 -9.09 0.54
CA CYS A 188 -8.96 -9.31 -0.87
C CYS A 188 -10.37 -9.91 -1.00
N VAL A 189 -11.26 -9.48 -0.11
CA VAL A 189 -12.67 -9.88 -0.04
C VAL A 189 -13.58 -8.69 -0.33
N GLN A 190 -14.89 -8.91 -0.47
CA GLN A 190 -15.83 -7.88 -0.89
C GLN A 190 -15.92 -6.66 0.04
N MET A 191 -15.97 -6.88 1.35
CA MET A 191 -16.04 -5.82 2.35
C MET A 191 -15.21 -6.23 3.54
N ASP A 192 -14.17 -5.45 3.84
CA ASP A 192 -13.35 -5.64 5.03
C ASP A 192 -12.90 -4.30 5.62
N HIS A 193 -12.73 -4.27 6.93
CA HIS A 193 -12.27 -3.09 7.65
C HIS A 193 -10.87 -2.61 7.23
N ASN A 194 -10.02 -3.50 6.70
CA ASN A 194 -8.74 -3.14 6.10
C ASN A 194 -8.91 -2.25 4.87
N HIS A 195 -10.04 -2.27 4.16
CA HIS A 195 -10.27 -1.34 3.05
C HIS A 195 -10.29 0.12 3.51
N LEU A 196 -10.85 0.38 4.69
CA LEU A 196 -10.83 1.70 5.32
C LEU A 196 -9.42 2.06 5.80
N ARG A 197 -8.67 1.10 6.35
CA ARG A 197 -7.25 1.29 6.72
C ARG A 197 -6.40 1.66 5.49
N ILE A 198 -6.60 0.97 4.36
CA ILE A 198 -5.92 1.23 3.09
C ILE A 198 -6.23 2.64 2.58
N SER A 199 -7.50 3.05 2.55
CA SER A 199 -7.89 4.43 2.19
C SER A 199 -7.16 5.47 3.05
N ARG A 200 -7.07 5.21 4.36
CA ARG A 200 -6.36 6.09 5.30
C ARG A 200 -4.85 6.15 5.05
N ILE A 201 -4.23 5.01 4.77
CA ILE A 201 -2.80 4.94 4.42
C ILE A 201 -2.52 5.78 3.18
N LEU A 202 -3.23 5.52 2.07
CA LEU A 202 -3.06 6.26 0.81
C LEU A 202 -3.22 7.78 1.03
N ARG A 203 -4.28 8.17 1.72
CA ARG A 203 -4.57 9.57 2.00
C ARG A 203 -3.48 10.22 2.86
N SER A 204 -3.03 9.55 3.91
CA SER A 204 -2.02 10.06 4.84
C SER A 204 -0.65 10.22 4.16
N LEU A 205 -0.22 9.22 3.37
CA LEU A 205 1.03 9.29 2.60
C LEU A 205 1.04 10.52 1.69
N ARG A 206 -0.06 10.76 0.98
CA ARG A 206 -0.21 11.88 0.07
C ARG A 206 -0.17 13.24 0.78
N VAL A 207 -0.92 13.37 1.88
CA VAL A 207 -0.97 14.59 2.69
C VAL A 207 0.38 14.91 3.32
N LEU A 208 1.11 13.89 3.80
CA LEU A 208 2.36 14.06 4.55
C LEU A 208 3.63 14.04 3.68
N GLY A 209 3.50 13.89 2.36
CA GLY A 209 4.61 14.11 1.41
C GLY A 209 5.28 12.85 0.85
N LEU A 210 4.74 11.66 1.11
CA LEU A 210 5.24 10.38 0.57
C LEU A 210 4.50 10.02 -0.73
N GLN A 211 4.58 10.92 -1.72
CA GLN A 211 3.84 10.79 -2.98
C GLN A 211 4.19 9.50 -3.73
N ARG A 212 5.48 9.15 -3.80
CA ARG A 212 5.96 7.95 -4.53
C ARG A 212 5.43 6.65 -3.91
N GLN A 213 5.43 6.55 -2.58
CA GLN A 213 4.88 5.41 -1.86
C GLN A 213 3.37 5.29 -2.06
N CYS A 214 2.66 6.42 -2.05
CA CYS A 214 1.23 6.46 -2.32
C CYS A 214 0.88 5.93 -3.72
N GLU A 215 1.58 6.42 -4.75
CA GLU A 215 1.39 6.02 -6.14
C GLU A 215 1.71 4.53 -6.35
N ALA A 216 2.87 4.07 -5.87
CA ALA A 216 3.27 2.67 -6.00
C ALA A 216 2.30 1.71 -5.29
N PHE A 217 1.81 2.09 -4.10
CA PHE A 217 0.81 1.28 -3.41
C PHE A 217 -0.52 1.24 -4.14
N PHE A 218 -0.98 2.38 -4.66
CA PHE A 218 -2.23 2.44 -5.42
C PHE A 218 -2.18 1.64 -6.72
N GLU A 219 -1.04 1.66 -7.42
CA GLU A 219 -0.80 0.81 -8.58
C GLU A 219 -0.90 -0.67 -8.21
N ALA A 220 -0.23 -1.09 -7.13
CA ALA A 220 -0.31 -2.47 -6.65
C ALA A 220 -1.74 -2.90 -6.29
N LEU A 221 -2.50 -2.03 -5.61
CA LEU A 221 -3.91 -2.27 -5.30
C LEU A 221 -4.77 -2.38 -6.55
N THR A 222 -4.52 -1.57 -7.57
CA THR A 222 -5.22 -1.63 -8.85
C THR A 222 -4.94 -2.96 -9.56
N ASN A 223 -3.70 -3.43 -9.55
CA ASN A 223 -3.32 -4.73 -10.10
C ASN A 223 -3.99 -5.89 -9.36
N VAL A 224 -4.14 -5.79 -8.03
CA VAL A 224 -4.87 -6.78 -7.24
C VAL A 224 -6.37 -6.73 -7.54
N TYR A 225 -6.96 -5.53 -7.61
CA TYR A 225 -8.39 -5.36 -7.92
C TYR A 225 -8.79 -5.95 -9.29
N ASN A 226 -7.89 -5.87 -10.26
CA ASN A 226 -8.11 -6.42 -11.61
C ASN A 226 -7.79 -7.91 -11.73
N ASP A 227 -7.25 -8.54 -10.67
CA ASP A 227 -7.00 -9.99 -10.66
C ASP A 227 -8.34 -10.74 -10.50
N PRO A 228 -8.70 -11.64 -11.45
CA PRO A 228 -9.96 -12.41 -11.40
C PRO A 228 -10.14 -13.25 -10.14
N LYS A 229 -9.06 -13.54 -9.40
CA LYS A 229 -9.11 -14.30 -8.14
C LYS A 229 -9.57 -13.46 -6.95
N THR A 230 -9.68 -12.15 -7.09
CA THR A 230 -10.08 -11.24 -6.01
C THR A 230 -11.55 -10.87 -6.12
N THR A 231 -12.15 -10.52 -4.98
CA THR A 231 -13.57 -10.17 -4.89
C THR A 231 -13.80 -8.78 -4.30
N ILE A 232 -12.78 -7.90 -4.36
CA ILE A 232 -12.82 -6.56 -3.77
C ILE A 232 -13.99 -5.75 -4.34
N GLY A 233 -14.77 -5.12 -3.46
CA GLY A 233 -15.92 -4.31 -3.85
C GLY A 233 -15.54 -3.06 -4.67
N LYS A 234 -16.38 -2.71 -5.67
CA LYS A 234 -16.24 -1.48 -6.47
C LYS A 234 -16.17 -0.20 -5.61
N SER A 235 -16.91 -0.17 -4.49
CA SER A 235 -16.89 0.95 -3.56
C SER A 235 -15.52 1.15 -2.92
N SER A 236 -14.82 0.08 -2.54
CA SER A 236 -13.47 0.16 -1.97
C SER A 236 -12.49 0.76 -2.97
N MET A 237 -12.53 0.29 -4.23
CA MET A 237 -11.71 0.85 -5.30
C MET A 237 -12.03 2.33 -5.57
N MET A 238 -13.30 2.73 -5.51
CA MET A 238 -13.70 4.14 -5.61
C MET A 238 -13.06 4.99 -4.50
N PHE A 239 -13.10 4.55 -3.25
CA PHE A 239 -12.48 5.28 -2.13
C PHE A 239 -10.95 5.36 -2.26
N TRP A 240 -10.30 4.27 -2.66
CA TRP A 240 -8.85 4.26 -2.89
C TRP A 240 -8.47 5.25 -3.99
N ARG A 241 -9.20 5.25 -5.10
CA ARG A 241 -8.99 6.23 -6.19
C ARG A 241 -9.17 7.66 -5.70
N ARG A 242 -10.22 7.94 -4.92
CA ARG A 242 -10.44 9.29 -4.38
C ARG A 242 -9.32 9.75 -3.46
N ALA A 243 -8.82 8.88 -2.58
CA ALA A 243 -7.69 9.19 -1.70
C ALA A 243 -6.45 9.67 -2.46
N VAL A 244 -6.21 9.10 -3.64
CA VAL A 244 -5.04 9.38 -4.48
C VAL A 244 -5.28 10.56 -5.43
N CYS A 245 -6.45 10.62 -6.08
CA CYS A 245 -6.68 11.51 -7.23
C CYS A 245 -7.44 12.80 -6.90
N GLU A 246 -8.32 12.83 -5.89
CA GLU A 246 -9.09 14.03 -5.57
C GLU A 246 -8.17 15.18 -5.16
N PRO A 247 -8.48 16.47 -5.38
CA PRO A 247 -7.69 17.57 -4.85
C PRO A 247 -7.39 17.40 -3.36
N LEU A 248 -6.20 17.80 -2.90
CA LEU A 248 -5.78 17.50 -1.52
C LEU A 248 -6.71 18.06 -0.44
N HIS A 249 -7.48 19.10 -0.72
CA HIS A 249 -8.47 19.66 0.20
C HIS A 249 -9.81 18.91 0.24
N ILE A 250 -10.00 17.87 -0.58
CA ILE A 250 -11.17 17.00 -0.58
C ILE A 250 -10.76 15.63 -0.05
N ALA A 251 -11.40 15.19 1.02
CA ALA A 251 -11.22 13.86 1.59
C ALA A 251 -11.96 12.79 0.76
N PRO A 252 -11.63 11.50 0.89
CA PRO A 252 -12.24 10.44 0.07
C PRO A 252 -13.77 10.31 0.20
N ASP A 253 -14.32 10.72 1.33
CA ASP A 253 -15.76 10.78 1.62
C ASP A 253 -16.45 12.05 1.09
N GLY A 254 -15.68 12.99 0.52
CA GLY A 254 -16.16 14.28 0.03
C GLY A 254 -16.04 15.42 1.05
N THR A 255 -15.58 15.14 2.28
CA THR A 255 -15.39 16.19 3.30
C THR A 255 -14.32 17.19 2.86
N GLU A 256 -14.60 18.48 2.99
CA GLU A 256 -13.67 19.54 2.59
C GLU A 256 -12.79 20.02 3.77
N CYS A 257 -11.48 19.84 3.64
CA CYS A 257 -10.46 20.41 4.52
C CYS A 257 -9.93 21.72 3.93
N LYS A 258 -10.68 22.81 4.10
CA LYS A 258 -10.43 24.11 3.43
C LYS A 258 -9.00 24.63 3.54
N TRP A 259 -8.35 24.47 4.68
CA TRP A 259 -6.99 24.98 4.89
C TRP A 259 -5.93 24.27 4.04
N LEU A 260 -6.20 23.05 3.55
CA LEU A 260 -5.33 22.36 2.59
C LEU A 260 -5.35 23.01 1.20
N LYS A 261 -6.33 23.86 0.87
CA LYS A 261 -6.31 24.63 -0.40
C LYS A 261 -5.14 25.61 -0.45
N ALA A 262 -4.74 26.12 0.71
CA ALA A 262 -3.72 27.14 0.86
C ALA A 262 -2.30 26.55 1.01
N LEU A 263 -2.17 25.22 1.01
CA LEU A 263 -0.88 24.55 0.91
C LEU A 263 -0.45 24.63 -0.56
N ALA A 264 0.50 25.52 -0.85
CA ALA A 264 1.18 25.56 -2.13
C ALA A 264 1.99 24.27 -2.27
N LEU A 265 1.51 23.34 -3.09
CA LEU A 265 2.07 22.02 -3.32
C LEU A 265 2.38 21.82 -4.80
#